data_AF-K1UKF4-F1
#
_entry.id   AF-K1UKF4-F1
#
_cell.length_a   1.000
_cell.length_b   1.000
_cell.length_c   1.000
_cell.angle_alpha   90.00
_cell.angle_beta   90.00
_cell.angle_gamma   90.00
#
_symmetry.space_group_name_H-M   'P 1'
#
loop_
_entity.id
_entity.type
_entity.pdbx_description
1 polymer ?
#
loop_
_entity_poly.entity_id
_entity_poly.type
_entity_poly.pdbx_seq_one_letter_code
_entity_poly.pdbx_strand_id
1 'polypeptide(L)'
;MTENKMFCFQCQETAKGTGCTIKGVCGKEATTSKWQDLLLSVVRGIGTIQHNIGKEPAPEVTHFLTDALFTTITNANFNDQDILQKVDKGIVLKKQLLQKAASMNIHLPAYQEVTWGGEKTDYEAEGTRESVLRHENADIRSLKELTMLGLKGMAA
;
A
#
# COMPACT_ATOMS: atom_id res chain seq x y z
N MET A 1 -15.81 18.53 13.83
CA MET A 1 -15.96 17.33 12.98
C MET A 1 -15.10 16.25 13.61
N THR A 2 -15.65 15.07 13.85
CA THR A 2 -14.92 13.99 14.53
C THR A 2 -13.76 13.54 13.64
N GLU A 3 -12.55 13.56 14.16
CA GLU A 3 -11.34 13.12 13.46
C GLU A 3 -11.46 11.63 13.09
N ASN A 4 -11.26 11.31 11.80
CA ASN A 4 -11.30 9.92 11.32
C ASN A 4 -10.04 9.20 11.81
N LYS A 5 -10.19 8.04 12.45
CA LYS A 5 -9.05 7.20 12.87
C LYS A 5 -8.51 6.33 11.73
N MET A 6 -9.32 6.09 10.70
CA MET A 6 -9.00 5.33 9.49
C MET A 6 -9.92 5.75 8.34
N PHE A 7 -9.70 5.22 7.14
CA PHE A 7 -10.70 5.25 6.07
C PHE A 7 -10.58 4.00 5.20
N CYS A 8 -11.60 3.13 5.21
CA CYS A 8 -11.61 1.92 4.39
C CYS A 8 -13.02 1.64 3.83
N PHE A 9 -13.11 1.50 2.53
CA PHE A 9 -14.38 1.31 1.79
C PHE A 9 -14.38 0.14 0.81
N GLN A 10 -13.43 -0.80 0.94
CA GLN A 10 -13.20 -1.82 -0.09
C GLN A 10 -14.25 -2.94 -0.16
N CYS A 11 -15.02 -3.16 0.91
CA CYS A 11 -16.01 -4.22 0.98
C CYS A 11 -17.43 -3.66 0.90
N GLN A 12 -18.36 -4.50 0.45
CA GLN A 12 -19.78 -4.16 0.33
C GLN A 12 -20.41 -3.75 1.68
N GLU A 13 -19.92 -4.32 2.79
CA GLU A 13 -20.40 -4.05 4.15
C GLU A 13 -19.82 -2.77 4.78
N THR A 14 -19.13 -1.92 4.03
CA THR A 14 -18.54 -0.69 4.59
C THR A 14 -19.59 0.19 5.28
N ALA A 15 -19.20 0.85 6.37
CA ALA A 15 -20.13 1.60 7.20
C ALA A 15 -20.90 2.66 6.39
N LYS A 16 -22.23 2.63 6.52
CA LYS A 16 -23.18 3.51 5.81
C LYS A 16 -23.08 3.48 4.28
N GLY A 17 -22.41 2.48 3.70
CA GLY A 17 -22.12 2.44 2.27
C GLY A 17 -21.14 3.52 1.80
N THR A 18 -20.42 4.18 2.71
CA THR A 18 -19.51 5.30 2.40
C THR A 18 -18.05 5.05 2.80
N GLY A 19 -17.82 4.36 3.92
CA GLY A 19 -16.48 4.17 4.46
C GLY A 19 -16.45 3.95 5.96
N CYS A 20 -15.64 2.99 6.42
CA CYS A 20 -15.34 2.78 7.83
C CYS A 20 -14.31 3.80 8.32
N THR A 21 -14.65 4.61 9.33
CA THR A 21 -13.79 5.72 9.81
C THR A 21 -13.22 5.58 11.23
N ILE A 22 -13.74 4.63 12.02
CA ILE A 22 -13.30 4.39 13.40
C ILE A 22 -12.76 2.97 13.54
N LYS A 23 -13.55 1.99 13.10
CA LYS A 23 -13.23 0.56 13.03
C LYS A 23 -13.99 -0.05 11.85
N GLY A 24 -13.42 -1.06 11.22
CA GLY A 24 -14.08 -1.81 10.14
C GLY A 24 -15.28 -2.60 10.64
N VAL A 25 -16.35 -2.67 9.85
CA VAL A 25 -17.49 -3.57 10.10
C VAL A 25 -17.02 -5.04 10.16
N CYS A 26 -16.03 -5.40 9.35
CA CYS A 26 -15.35 -6.69 9.39
C CYS A 26 -14.45 -6.93 10.62
N GLY A 27 -14.38 -5.98 11.56
CA GLY A 27 -13.54 -6.07 12.76
C GLY A 27 -12.14 -5.47 12.63
N LYS A 28 -11.73 -5.00 11.44
CA LYS A 28 -10.40 -4.39 11.23
C LYS A 28 -10.20 -3.15 12.10
N GLU A 29 -9.18 -3.17 12.94
CA GLU A 29 -8.80 -2.02 13.77
C GLU A 29 -8.17 -0.89 12.92
N ALA A 30 -8.24 0.34 13.44
CA ALA A 30 -7.65 1.49 12.76
C ALA A 30 -6.13 1.35 12.55
N THR A 31 -5.42 0.73 13.52
CA THR A 31 -3.99 0.44 13.42
C THR A 31 -3.69 -0.51 12.27
N THR A 32 -4.41 -1.63 12.19
CA THR A 32 -4.32 -2.60 11.10
C THR A 32 -4.61 -1.96 9.75
N SER A 33 -5.63 -1.09 9.66
CA SER A 33 -5.93 -0.39 8.42
C SER A 33 -4.77 0.48 7.96
N LYS A 34 -4.17 1.25 8.86
CA LYS A 34 -3.01 2.11 8.59
C LYS A 34 -1.80 1.31 8.14
N TRP A 35 -1.55 0.14 8.73
CA TRP A 35 -0.46 -0.73 8.30
C TRP A 35 -0.70 -1.38 6.94
N GLN A 36 -1.96 -1.69 6.61
CA GLN A 36 -2.31 -2.10 5.25
C GLN A 36 -2.09 -0.95 4.25
N ASP A 37 -2.44 0.29 4.61
CA ASP A 37 -2.19 1.47 3.76
C ASP A 37 -0.69 1.72 3.55
N LEU A 38 0.11 1.60 4.60
CA LEU A 38 1.58 1.66 4.54
C LEU A 38 2.16 0.56 3.64
N LEU A 39 1.70 -0.69 3.79
CA LEU A 39 2.12 -1.79 2.94
C LEU A 39 1.79 -1.52 1.46
N LEU A 40 0.61 -0.97 1.17
CA LEU A 40 0.22 -0.62 -0.19
C LEU A 40 1.06 0.54 -0.76
N SER A 41 1.54 1.48 0.06
CA SER A 41 2.53 2.48 -0.37
C SER A 41 3.83 1.81 -0.83
N VAL A 42 4.34 0.86 -0.05
CA VAL A 42 5.55 0.11 -0.43
C VAL A 42 5.33 -0.69 -1.73
N VAL A 43 4.15 -1.30 -1.90
CA VAL A 43 3.75 -1.98 -3.15
C VAL A 43 3.76 -1.01 -4.34
N ARG A 44 3.18 0.19 -4.21
CA ARG A 44 3.19 1.23 -5.26
C ARG A 44 4.62 1.67 -5.60
N GLY A 45 5.47 1.85 -4.59
CA GLY A 45 6.88 2.19 -4.76
C GLY A 45 7.64 1.13 -5.56
N ILE A 46 7.57 -0.13 -5.12
CA ILE A 46 8.22 -1.26 -5.82
C ILE A 46 7.69 -1.41 -7.24
N GLY A 47 6.36 -1.40 -7.43
CA GLY A 47 5.75 -1.50 -8.75
C GLY A 47 6.20 -0.40 -9.70
N THR A 48 6.28 0.84 -9.20
CA THR A 48 6.75 1.99 -9.98
C THR A 48 8.21 1.82 -10.39
N ILE A 49 9.11 1.45 -9.46
CA ILE A 49 10.53 1.29 -9.76
C ILE A 49 10.74 0.13 -10.75
N GLN A 50 10.09 -1.01 -10.50
CA GLN A 50 10.18 -2.19 -11.37
C GLN A 50 9.64 -1.90 -12.77
N HIS A 51 8.53 -1.16 -12.89
CA HIS A 51 7.99 -0.74 -14.19
C HIS A 51 8.99 0.12 -14.97
N ASN A 52 9.63 1.09 -14.32
CA ASN A 52 10.63 1.96 -14.94
C ASN A 52 11.92 1.20 -15.30
N ILE A 53 12.27 0.13 -14.59
CA ILE A 53 13.38 -0.77 -14.97
C ILE A 53 13.12 -1.43 -16.34
N GLY A 54 11.85 -1.64 -16.71
CA GLY A 54 11.45 -2.10 -18.05
C GLY A 54 11.90 -3.53 -18.38
N LYS A 55 12.27 -4.32 -17.38
CA LYS A 55 12.63 -5.74 -17.51
C LYS A 55 11.64 -6.59 -16.73
N GLU A 56 11.62 -7.88 -17.04
CA GLU A 56 10.87 -8.85 -16.25
C GLU A 56 11.28 -8.75 -14.76
N PRO A 57 10.30 -8.69 -13.84
CA PRO A 57 10.58 -8.73 -12.41
C PRO A 57 11.26 -10.03 -12.03
N ALA A 58 12.18 -9.95 -11.06
CA ALA A 58 12.68 -11.16 -10.42
C ALA A 58 11.52 -11.88 -9.72
N PRO A 59 11.53 -13.22 -9.61
CA PRO A 59 10.45 -13.97 -8.97
C PRO A 59 10.10 -13.48 -7.56
N GLU A 60 11.10 -13.03 -6.80
CA GLU A 60 10.90 -12.42 -5.48
C GLU A 60 10.07 -11.13 -5.52
N VAL A 61 10.26 -10.28 -6.54
CA VAL A 61 9.48 -9.05 -6.71
C VAL A 61 8.04 -9.37 -7.02
N THR A 62 7.82 -10.30 -7.96
CA THR A 62 6.47 -10.75 -8.32
C THR A 62 5.76 -11.35 -7.11
N HIS A 63 6.44 -12.25 -6.39
CA HIS A 63 5.88 -12.91 -5.21
C HIS A 63 5.56 -11.90 -4.10
N PHE A 64 6.45 -10.96 -3.82
CA PHE A 64 6.20 -9.91 -2.84
C PHE A 64 4.96 -9.07 -3.20
N LEU A 65 4.85 -8.63 -4.45
CA LEU A 65 3.74 -7.78 -4.89
C LEU A 65 2.40 -8.51 -4.77
N THR A 66 2.32 -9.78 -5.19
CA THR A 66 1.07 -10.53 -5.12
C THR A 66 0.68 -10.87 -3.68
N ASP A 67 1.61 -11.35 -2.87
CA ASP A 67 1.38 -11.67 -1.45
C ASP A 67 1.00 -10.42 -0.62
N ALA A 68 1.65 -9.28 -0.86
CA ALA A 68 1.32 -8.04 -0.19
C ALA A 68 -0.07 -7.53 -0.59
N LEU A 69 -0.44 -7.61 -1.87
CA LEU A 69 -1.79 -7.25 -2.33
C LEU A 69 -2.85 -8.16 -1.68
N PHE A 70 -2.65 -9.49 -1.72
CA PHE A 70 -3.54 -10.47 -1.09
C PHE A 70 -3.74 -10.17 0.39
N THR A 71 -2.65 -9.93 1.12
CA THR A 71 -2.66 -9.66 2.57
C THR A 71 -3.64 -8.53 2.96
N THR A 72 -3.91 -7.60 2.04
CA THR A 72 -4.80 -6.44 2.27
C THR A 72 -6.25 -6.64 1.79
N ILE A 73 -6.63 -7.84 1.32
CA ILE A 73 -8.02 -8.22 1.04
C ILE A 73 -8.80 -8.33 2.36
N THR A 74 -10.12 -8.09 2.27
CA THR A 74 -11.03 -8.20 3.41
C THR A 74 -10.97 -9.61 4.01
N ASN A 75 -10.81 -9.69 5.34
CA ASN A 75 -10.69 -10.93 6.11
C ASN A 75 -9.45 -11.80 5.80
N ALA A 76 -8.42 -11.26 5.14
CA ALA A 76 -7.19 -12.00 4.87
C ALA A 76 -6.21 -12.00 6.05
N ASN A 77 -5.88 -10.82 6.60
CA ASN A 77 -4.92 -10.70 7.70
C ASN A 77 -5.23 -9.52 8.63
N PHE A 78 -5.32 -9.82 9.93
CA PHE A 78 -5.56 -8.85 11.02
C PHE A 78 -4.36 -8.71 11.98
N ASN A 79 -3.23 -9.37 11.70
CA ASN A 79 -2.04 -9.34 12.55
C ASN A 79 -1.12 -8.17 12.13
N ASP A 80 -1.07 -7.13 12.96
CA ASP A 80 -0.24 -5.94 12.73
C ASP A 80 1.25 -6.30 12.58
N GLN A 81 1.76 -7.25 13.36
CA GLN A 81 3.17 -7.64 13.29
C GLN A 81 3.51 -8.32 11.96
N ASP A 82 2.62 -9.16 11.44
CA ASP A 82 2.85 -9.84 10.15
C ASP A 82 2.84 -8.83 8.99
N ILE A 83 1.93 -7.85 9.04
CA ILE A 83 1.86 -6.77 8.05
C ILE A 83 3.13 -5.92 8.10
N LEU A 84 3.58 -5.53 9.29
CA LEU A 84 4.80 -4.74 9.48
C LEU A 84 6.06 -5.51 9.04
N GLN A 85 6.13 -6.83 9.25
CA GLN A 85 7.22 -7.65 8.71
C GLN A 85 7.22 -7.64 7.17
N LYS A 86 6.05 -7.63 6.51
CA LYS A 86 5.98 -7.48 5.06
C LYS A 86 6.41 -6.08 4.62
N VAL A 87 6.06 -5.03 5.36
CA VAL A 87 6.57 -3.66 5.11
C VAL A 87 8.09 -3.63 5.15
N ASP A 88 8.70 -4.20 6.20
CA ASP A 88 10.16 -4.28 6.36
C ASP A 88 10.82 -5.00 5.17
N LYS A 89 10.28 -6.15 4.75
CA LYS A 89 10.77 -6.91 3.58
C LYS A 89 10.65 -6.08 2.29
N GLY A 90 9.51 -5.42 2.09
CA GLY A 90 9.26 -4.59 0.92
C GLY A 90 10.21 -3.40 0.84
N ILE A 91 10.58 -2.78 1.96
CA ILE A 91 11.56 -1.67 2.00
C ILE A 91 12.95 -2.15 1.60
N VAL A 92 13.38 -3.33 2.06
CA VAL A 92 14.67 -3.93 1.64
C VAL A 92 14.68 -4.16 0.13
N LEU A 93 13.62 -4.77 -0.40
CA LEU A 93 13.47 -5.03 -1.82
C LEU A 93 13.41 -3.72 -2.64
N LYS A 94 12.70 -2.70 -2.16
CA LYS A 94 12.65 -1.37 -2.78
C LYS A 94 14.05 -0.76 -2.88
N LYS A 95 14.86 -0.84 -1.82
CA LYS A 95 16.25 -0.34 -1.82
C LYS A 95 17.13 -1.05 -2.85
N GLN A 96 16.99 -2.37 -2.99
CA GLN A 96 17.71 -3.12 -4.03
C GLN A 96 17.29 -2.69 -5.44
N LEU A 97 15.99 -2.48 -5.68
CA LEU A 97 15.48 -1.99 -6.96
C LEU A 97 15.93 -0.56 -7.26
N LEU A 98 15.99 0.33 -6.26
CA LEU A 98 16.55 1.67 -6.40
C LEU A 98 18.03 1.62 -6.83
N GLN A 99 18.84 0.78 -6.19
CA GLN A 99 20.24 0.59 -6.57
C GLN A 99 20.38 0.05 -8.01
N LYS A 100 19.52 -0.89 -8.40
CA LYS A 100 19.48 -1.44 -9.75
C LYS A 100 19.07 -0.39 -10.80
N ALA A 101 18.07 0.43 -10.50
CA ALA A 101 17.68 1.54 -11.38
C ALA A 101 18.83 2.55 -11.53
N ALA A 102 19.51 2.88 -10.44
CA ALA A 102 20.67 3.78 -10.44
C ALA A 102 21.84 3.23 -11.26
N SER A 103 22.18 1.94 -11.14
CA SER A 103 23.27 1.33 -11.92
C SER A 103 22.96 1.26 -13.42
N MET A 104 21.68 1.35 -13.79
CA MET A 104 21.20 1.43 -15.16
C MET A 104 20.97 2.87 -15.65
N ASN A 105 21.28 3.90 -14.84
CA ASN A 105 20.99 5.31 -15.11
C ASN A 105 19.52 5.61 -15.44
N ILE A 106 18.59 4.91 -14.79
CA ILE A 106 17.15 5.09 -14.99
C ILE A 106 16.65 6.24 -14.12
N HIS A 107 15.97 7.21 -14.73
CA HIS A 107 15.32 8.29 -14.01
C HIS A 107 13.96 7.81 -13.47
N LEU A 108 13.77 7.93 -12.16
CA LEU A 108 12.54 7.53 -11.48
C LEU A 108 11.66 8.75 -11.19
N PRO A 109 10.32 8.61 -11.24
CA PRO A 109 9.43 9.70 -10.88
C PRO A 109 9.56 10.03 -9.38
N ALA A 110 9.47 11.33 -9.05
CA ALA A 110 9.54 11.85 -7.69
C ALA A 110 8.21 11.65 -6.92
N TYR A 111 7.66 10.44 -6.95
CA TYR A 111 6.49 10.08 -6.14
C TYR A 111 6.93 9.75 -4.72
N GLN A 112 6.10 10.12 -3.74
CA GLN A 112 6.36 9.88 -2.32
C GLN A 112 6.67 8.40 -2.05
N GLU A 113 5.90 7.48 -2.65
CA GLU A 113 6.08 6.03 -2.48
C GLU A 113 7.41 5.53 -3.04
N VAL A 114 8.03 6.26 -3.98
CA VAL A 114 9.36 5.97 -4.52
C VAL A 114 10.44 6.59 -3.63
N THR A 115 10.28 7.86 -3.25
CA THR A 115 11.32 8.64 -2.55
C THR A 115 11.43 8.36 -1.05
N TRP A 116 10.36 7.91 -0.39
CA TRP A 116 10.38 7.63 1.05
C TRP A 116 11.38 6.51 1.41
N GLY A 117 12.24 6.71 2.42
CA GLY A 117 13.38 5.84 2.73
C GLY A 117 13.05 4.56 3.49
N GLY A 118 11.87 4.49 4.10
CA GLY A 118 11.41 3.33 4.86
C GLY A 118 11.97 3.27 6.28
N GLU A 119 12.24 4.41 6.90
CA GLU A 119 12.68 4.52 8.29
C GLU A 119 11.55 4.13 9.25
N LYS A 120 11.82 3.20 10.19
CA LYS A 120 10.81 2.72 11.16
C LYS A 120 10.22 3.81 12.04
N THR A 121 10.99 4.86 12.33
CA THR A 121 10.54 6.03 13.09
C THR A 121 9.39 6.76 12.40
N ASP A 122 9.26 6.60 11.08
CA ASP A 122 8.35 7.38 10.25
C ASP A 122 7.14 6.56 9.80
N TYR A 123 7.05 5.27 10.14
CA TYR A 123 5.97 4.37 9.71
C TYR A 123 4.58 4.91 10.07
N GLU A 124 4.45 5.43 11.28
CA GLU A 124 3.22 6.06 11.79
C GLU A 124 2.76 7.23 10.90
N ALA A 125 3.69 8.14 10.60
CA ALA A 125 3.44 9.31 9.77
C ALA A 125 3.14 8.92 8.32
N GLU A 126 3.93 7.99 7.76
CA GLU A 126 3.79 7.56 6.38
C GLU A 126 2.51 6.75 6.16
N GLY A 127 2.16 5.84 7.08
CA GLY A 127 0.91 5.10 7.00
C GLY A 127 -0.32 6.01 7.04
N THR A 128 -0.24 7.12 7.78
CA THR A 128 -1.31 8.14 7.80
C THR A 128 -1.36 8.92 6.49
N ARG A 129 -0.19 9.35 5.97
CA ARG A 129 -0.06 10.06 4.70
C ARG A 129 -0.62 9.26 3.53
N GLU A 130 -0.34 7.97 3.50
CA GLU A 130 -0.60 7.09 2.36
C GLU A 130 -1.98 6.43 2.37
N SER A 131 -2.85 6.86 3.29
CA SER A 131 -4.25 6.43 3.36
C SER A 131 -5.02 6.70 2.07
N VAL A 132 -6.21 6.10 1.94
CA VAL A 132 -7.12 6.32 0.81
C VAL A 132 -7.46 7.80 0.59
N LEU A 133 -7.47 8.62 1.65
CA LEU A 133 -7.82 10.04 1.58
C LEU A 133 -6.67 10.94 1.10
N ARG A 134 -5.49 10.38 0.76
CA ARG A 134 -4.34 11.14 0.21
C ARG A 134 -4.65 11.88 -1.11
N HIS A 135 -5.70 11.44 -1.81
CA HIS A 135 -6.20 12.11 -2.99
C HIS A 135 -7.45 12.90 -2.62
N GLU A 136 -7.39 14.23 -2.63
CA GLU A 136 -8.52 15.10 -2.27
C GLU A 136 -9.66 14.99 -3.29
N ASN A 137 -9.32 15.01 -4.59
CA ASN A 137 -10.28 14.87 -5.68
C ASN A 137 -10.94 13.48 -5.64
N ALA A 138 -12.28 13.46 -5.52
CA ALA A 138 -13.07 12.25 -5.36
C ALA A 138 -13.04 11.32 -6.59
N ASP A 139 -12.98 11.87 -7.81
CA ASP A 139 -12.97 11.08 -9.04
C ASP A 139 -11.61 10.39 -9.23
N ILE A 140 -10.53 11.12 -8.97
CA ILE A 140 -9.16 10.56 -8.99
C ILE A 140 -9.03 9.46 -7.94
N ARG A 141 -9.53 9.72 -6.72
CA ARG A 141 -9.56 8.72 -5.64
C ARG A 141 -10.38 7.50 -6.05
N SER A 142 -11.57 7.69 -6.61
CA SER A 142 -12.44 6.62 -7.07
C SER A 142 -11.75 5.72 -8.09
N LEU A 143 -11.14 6.31 -9.14
CA LEU A 143 -10.48 5.54 -10.18
C LEU A 143 -9.25 4.79 -9.66
N LYS A 144 -8.40 5.45 -8.87
CA LYS A 144 -7.21 4.83 -8.31
C LYS A 144 -7.54 3.68 -7.38
N GLU A 145 -8.52 3.86 -6.49
CA GLU A 145 -8.92 2.81 -5.58
C GLU A 145 -9.64 1.68 -6.32
N LEU A 146 -10.49 1.95 -7.32
CA LEU A 146 -11.06 0.90 -8.18
C LEU A 146 -9.96 0.02 -8.81
N THR A 147 -8.91 0.63 -9.36
CA THR A 147 -7.76 -0.12 -9.90
C THR A 147 -7.06 -0.92 -8.81
N MET A 148 -6.75 -0.32 -7.66
CA MET A 148 -6.09 -1.03 -6.56
C MET A 148 -6.91 -2.23 -6.07
N LEU A 149 -8.22 -2.08 -5.90
CA LEU A 149 -9.10 -3.15 -5.45
C LEU A 149 -9.20 -4.28 -6.49
N GLY A 150 -9.25 -3.95 -7.78
CA GLY A 150 -9.20 -4.95 -8.86
C GLY A 150 -7.87 -5.72 -8.88
N LEU A 151 -6.74 -5.02 -8.71
CA LEU A 151 -5.42 -5.64 -8.67
C LEU A 151 -5.24 -6.57 -7.47
N LYS A 152 -5.81 -6.23 -6.31
CA LYS A 152 -5.86 -7.16 -5.17
C LYS A 152 -6.57 -8.46 -5.52
N GLY A 153 -7.74 -8.37 -6.17
CA GLY A 153 -8.49 -9.54 -6.61
C GLY A 153 -7.74 -10.39 -7.65
N MET A 154 -7.01 -9.76 -8.57
CA MET A 154 -6.20 -10.45 -9.58
C MET A 154 -4.96 -11.16 -8.99
N ALA A 155 -4.42 -10.64 -7.89
CA ALA A 155 -3.25 -11.20 -7.23
C ALA A 155 -3.55 -12.46 -6.38
N ALA A 156 -4.82 -12.75 -6.11
CA ALA A 156 -5.28 -13.90 -5.34
C ALA A 156 -5.53 -15.13 -6.22
#